data_AF-A0A9N8DT24-F1
#
_entry.id   AF-A0A9N8DT24-F1
#
_cell.length_a   1.000
_cell.length_b   1.000
_cell.length_c   1.000
_cell.angle_alpha   90.00
_cell.angle_beta   90.00
_cell.angle_gamma   90.00
#
_symmetry.space_group_name_H-M   'P 1'
#
loop_
_entity.id
_entity.type
_entity.pdbx_description
1 polymer ?
#
loop_
_entity_poly.entity_id
_entity_poly.type
_entity_poly.pdbx_seq_one_letter_code
_entity_poly.pdbx_strand_id
1 'polypeptide(L)'
;MTSTLSIPQDKALSIIPCFTSLLSCLGSAQIIYKVSTARKTTPYRRILWGLSSADFLCSLLYPWQAFLVPADTSPRIWAIGNDATCTLLGFGQQIFFASIGYNSCLSIYFLLTVKMGMSNAMVAKRYEPLMHIVCVGYPLVTAIVGAAMGMFHEVELSHGCWVQEYPKGCDDEEQNSTCIHGTIALFFGGIPAIVAFFIILFNNLLVYGHVKYTIQKSRRRFASSLGGSSSAMSRPLRSSLLSMGASMIRRTQSREQQEPPTRDPQVQRVHAVFTQAFMYVMAFLIVYSPSFILRILSAHGYGAEEEGKLFPLLLLQAIFLPSQGFFNLLVYIRPTYKRTRRENADESRWWAFRRALYGEKVKPSKHGSSDFQHRRRAASSSSDFGMMVVRPEARRMDESSRQRSLLRKYGLDNNQYPVYLDESSKNNDISNNNPANNQNLDLIQEDSSSTMTFATGSVIDVRNSYPVTTSSTRASMPDAMTTTASTIAEEGEDGEEGEDEDDEMGQDQPASLDDDDYGNVIKDANHPDDNITKERLEDEQQQQQESSNAP
;
A
#
# COMPACT_ATOMS: atom_id res chain seq x y z
N MET A 1 33.49 2.04 -17.28
CA MET A 1 33.66 2.42 -15.86
C MET A 1 33.75 1.14 -15.03
N THR A 2 34.62 1.08 -14.03
CA THR A 2 34.75 -0.11 -13.16
C THR A 2 33.97 0.11 -11.87
N SER A 3 33.03 -0.79 -11.53
CA SER A 3 32.34 -0.76 -10.24
C SER A 3 33.35 -0.93 -9.09
N THR A 4 33.13 -0.21 -7.99
CA THR A 4 33.94 -0.32 -6.76
C THR A 4 33.45 -1.41 -5.80
N LEU A 5 32.38 -2.13 -6.16
CA LEU A 5 31.87 -3.25 -5.36
C LEU A 5 32.79 -4.46 -5.44
N SER A 6 32.97 -5.12 -4.29
CA SER A 6 33.60 -6.44 -4.28
C SER A 6 32.68 -7.50 -4.90
N ILE A 7 33.26 -8.57 -5.45
CA ILE A 7 32.51 -9.68 -6.04
C ILE A 7 31.42 -10.24 -5.11
N PRO A 8 31.64 -10.45 -3.79
CA PRO A 8 30.59 -10.91 -2.89
C PRO A 8 29.45 -9.89 -2.72
N GLN A 9 29.76 -8.60 -2.71
CA GLN A 9 28.76 -7.54 -2.60
C GLN A 9 27.86 -7.49 -3.84
N ASP A 10 28.45 -7.54 -5.03
CA ASP A 10 27.70 -7.53 -6.29
C ASP A 10 26.80 -8.77 -6.40
N LYS A 11 27.33 -9.96 -6.08
CA LYS A 11 26.53 -11.20 -5.98
C LYS A 11 25.36 -11.09 -5.01
N ALA A 12 25.57 -10.46 -3.84
CA ALA A 12 24.51 -10.28 -2.86
C ALA A 12 23.39 -9.37 -3.38
N LEU A 13 23.74 -8.26 -4.05
CA LEU A 13 22.78 -7.33 -4.64
C LEU A 13 21.99 -7.95 -5.79
N SER A 14 22.57 -8.92 -6.52
CA SER A 14 21.85 -9.68 -7.55
C SER A 14 20.89 -10.74 -6.99
N ILE A 15 21.25 -11.41 -5.90
CA ILE A 15 20.48 -12.56 -5.36
C ILE A 15 19.36 -12.13 -4.41
N ILE A 16 19.62 -11.17 -3.53
CA ILE A 16 18.68 -10.79 -2.45
C ILE A 16 17.31 -10.34 -2.99
N PRO A 17 17.23 -9.51 -4.05
CA PRO A 17 15.95 -9.11 -4.64
C PRO A 17 15.09 -10.29 -5.09
N CYS A 18 15.67 -11.43 -5.47
CA CYS A 18 14.93 -12.61 -5.88
C CYS A 18 14.06 -13.16 -4.72
N PHE A 19 14.64 -13.27 -3.53
CA PHE A 19 13.93 -13.79 -2.36
C PHE A 19 12.86 -12.81 -1.85
N THR A 20 13.19 -11.52 -1.78
CA THR A 20 12.27 -10.50 -1.29
C THR A 20 11.13 -10.25 -2.27
N SER A 21 11.40 -10.32 -3.58
CA SER A 21 10.37 -10.28 -4.62
C SER A 21 9.44 -11.49 -4.56
N LEU A 22 9.94 -12.70 -4.30
CA LEU A 22 9.10 -13.88 -4.14
C LEU A 22 8.09 -13.69 -2.98
N LEU A 23 8.56 -13.20 -1.84
CA LEU A 23 7.70 -12.91 -0.69
C LEU A 23 6.63 -11.86 -1.02
N SER A 24 7.00 -10.82 -1.77
CA SER A 24 6.08 -9.77 -2.20
C SER A 24 5.07 -10.23 -3.24
N CYS A 25 5.50 -11.09 -4.18
CA CYS A 25 4.64 -11.75 -5.16
C CYS A 25 3.56 -12.57 -4.46
N LEU A 26 3.95 -13.43 -3.50
CA LEU A 26 3.03 -14.20 -2.67
C LEU A 26 2.11 -13.28 -1.85
N GLY A 27 2.67 -12.22 -1.25
CA GLY A 27 1.93 -11.23 -0.48
C GLY A 27 0.80 -10.58 -1.28
N SER A 28 1.16 -10.08 -2.45
CA SER A 28 0.25 -9.40 -3.38
C SER A 28 -0.79 -10.35 -3.95
N ALA A 29 -0.40 -11.55 -4.37
CA ALA A 29 -1.32 -12.58 -4.88
C ALA A 29 -2.40 -12.94 -3.85
N GLN A 30 -2.04 -13.04 -2.57
CA GLN A 30 -2.99 -13.32 -1.48
C GLN A 30 -4.00 -12.18 -1.28
N ILE A 31 -3.57 -10.92 -1.39
CA ILE A 31 -4.49 -9.77 -1.33
C ILE A 31 -5.43 -9.79 -2.53
N ILE A 32 -4.89 -9.94 -3.74
CA ILE A 32 -5.66 -10.01 -4.99
C ILE A 32 -6.72 -11.10 -4.90
N TYR A 33 -6.32 -12.33 -4.54
CA TYR A 33 -7.25 -13.46 -4.37
C TYR A 33 -8.38 -13.14 -3.39
N LYS A 34 -8.05 -12.58 -2.21
CA LYS A 34 -9.05 -12.24 -1.19
C LYS A 34 -9.99 -11.12 -1.60
N VAL A 35 -9.49 -10.12 -2.31
CA VAL A 35 -10.33 -9.03 -2.79
C VAL A 35 -11.23 -9.51 -3.92
N SER A 36 -10.71 -10.28 -4.87
CA SER A 36 -11.46 -10.82 -6.01
C SER A 36 -12.54 -11.82 -5.60
N THR A 37 -12.30 -12.62 -4.56
CA THR A 37 -13.29 -13.60 -4.05
C THR A 37 -14.30 -13.01 -3.06
N ALA A 38 -14.16 -11.74 -2.68
CA ALA A 38 -15.07 -11.12 -1.71
C ALA A 38 -16.41 -10.73 -2.36
N ARG A 39 -17.52 -11.16 -1.77
CA ARG A 39 -18.90 -10.85 -2.26
C ARG A 39 -19.22 -9.35 -2.35
N LYS A 40 -18.57 -8.51 -1.54
CA LYS A 40 -18.79 -7.06 -1.49
C LYS A 40 -17.49 -6.33 -1.75
N THR A 41 -17.48 -5.47 -2.77
CA THR A 41 -16.33 -4.62 -3.09
C THR A 41 -16.55 -3.21 -2.54
N THR A 42 -15.58 -2.71 -1.80
CA THR A 42 -15.54 -1.32 -1.31
C THR A 42 -14.45 -0.56 -2.08
N PRO A 43 -14.49 0.78 -2.15
CA PRO A 43 -13.41 1.55 -2.78
C PRO A 43 -12.05 1.22 -2.20
N TYR A 44 -11.97 1.07 -0.86
CA TYR A 44 -10.77 0.60 -0.18
C TYR A 44 -10.22 -0.71 -0.77
N ARG A 45 -11.09 -1.72 -0.96
CA ARG A 45 -10.68 -3.01 -1.52
C ARG A 45 -10.23 -2.89 -2.97
N ARG A 46 -10.87 -2.06 -3.78
CA ARG A 46 -10.51 -1.85 -5.19
C ARG A 46 -9.20 -1.06 -5.36
N ILE A 47 -8.98 -0.03 -4.55
CA ILE A 47 -7.68 0.67 -4.46
C ILE A 47 -6.58 -0.30 -4.04
N LEU A 48 -6.86 -1.14 -3.03
CA LEU A 48 -5.89 -2.14 -2.55
C LEU A 48 -5.62 -3.22 -3.60
N TRP A 49 -6.63 -3.62 -4.38
CA TRP A 49 -6.44 -4.51 -5.52
C TRP A 49 -5.49 -3.88 -6.55
N GLY A 50 -5.68 -2.60 -6.89
CA GLY A 50 -4.78 -1.88 -7.80
C GLY A 50 -3.36 -1.78 -7.27
N LEU A 51 -3.19 -1.47 -5.97
CA LEU A 51 -1.90 -1.45 -5.29
C LEU A 51 -1.19 -2.81 -5.38
N SER A 52 -1.89 -3.89 -5.02
CA SER A 52 -1.32 -5.24 -5.04
C SER A 52 -1.07 -5.75 -6.46
N SER A 53 -1.86 -5.35 -7.45
CA SER A 53 -1.59 -5.69 -8.86
C SER A 53 -0.28 -5.03 -9.34
N ALA A 54 -0.06 -3.76 -8.98
CA ALA A 54 1.20 -3.09 -9.29
C ALA A 54 2.39 -3.76 -8.56
N ASP A 55 2.25 -4.05 -7.26
CA ASP A 55 3.29 -4.74 -6.48
C ASP A 55 3.58 -6.16 -7.00
N PHE A 56 2.56 -6.88 -7.47
CA PHE A 56 2.70 -8.21 -8.05
C PHE A 56 3.53 -8.17 -9.35
N LEU A 57 3.18 -7.28 -10.28
CA LEU A 57 3.94 -7.10 -11.52
C LEU A 57 5.38 -6.66 -11.24
N CYS A 58 5.54 -5.77 -10.26
CA CYS A 58 6.84 -5.29 -9.80
C CYS A 58 7.73 -6.43 -9.28
N SER A 59 7.14 -7.31 -8.48
CA SER A 59 7.80 -8.49 -7.94
C SER A 59 8.16 -9.54 -9.00
N LEU A 60 7.52 -9.51 -10.17
CA LEU A 60 7.90 -10.38 -11.29
C LEU A 60 9.12 -9.85 -12.04
N LEU A 61 9.35 -8.53 -12.08
CA LEU A 61 10.47 -7.93 -12.81
C LEU A 61 11.73 -7.71 -11.97
N TYR A 62 11.61 -7.37 -10.67
CA TYR A 62 12.77 -7.10 -9.82
C TYR A 62 13.85 -8.20 -9.82
N PRO A 63 13.51 -9.51 -9.77
CA PRO A 63 14.52 -10.57 -9.83
C PRO A 63 15.39 -10.53 -11.08
N TRP A 64 14.89 -9.94 -12.17
CA TRP A 64 15.57 -9.92 -13.47
C TRP A 64 16.43 -8.68 -13.69
N GLN A 65 16.37 -7.68 -12.81
CA GLN A 65 17.04 -6.39 -13.03
C GLN A 65 18.56 -6.52 -13.12
N ALA A 66 19.18 -7.41 -12.33
CA ALA A 66 20.63 -7.62 -12.40
C ALA A 66 21.10 -8.46 -13.59
N PHE A 67 20.20 -9.27 -14.19
CA PHE A 67 20.56 -10.22 -15.25
C PHE A 67 20.30 -9.66 -16.64
N LEU A 68 19.26 -8.84 -16.80
CA LEU A 68 18.80 -8.35 -18.09
C LEU A 68 19.35 -6.95 -18.47
N VAL A 69 20.37 -6.46 -17.75
CA VAL A 69 21.18 -5.30 -18.17
C VAL A 69 22.13 -5.68 -19.32
N PRO A 70 22.58 -4.73 -20.16
CA PRO A 70 23.41 -5.02 -21.34
C PRO A 70 24.78 -5.61 -20.97
N ALA A 71 25.08 -6.81 -21.47
CA ALA A 71 26.31 -7.53 -21.10
C ALA A 71 27.60 -6.88 -21.64
N ASP A 72 27.49 -6.06 -22.69
CA ASP A 72 28.57 -5.39 -23.37
C ASP A 72 29.02 -4.10 -22.67
N THR A 73 28.11 -3.39 -22.01
CA THR A 73 28.41 -2.13 -21.31
C THR A 73 28.41 -2.24 -19.80
N SER A 74 27.69 -3.22 -19.25
CA SER A 74 27.47 -3.33 -17.81
C SER A 74 28.68 -3.91 -17.06
N PRO A 75 29.10 -3.31 -15.93
CA PRO A 75 30.11 -3.89 -15.06
C PRO A 75 29.54 -5.01 -14.16
N ARG A 76 28.25 -5.34 -14.25
CA ARG A 76 27.57 -6.24 -13.31
C ARG A 76 27.87 -7.70 -13.58
N ILE A 77 28.02 -8.46 -12.50
CA ILE A 77 28.17 -9.91 -12.59
C ILE A 77 26.85 -10.53 -13.06
N TRP A 78 26.93 -11.44 -14.03
CA TRP A 78 25.79 -12.13 -14.65
C TRP A 78 24.88 -11.27 -15.53
N ALA A 79 25.36 -10.10 -15.98
CA ALA A 79 24.72 -9.39 -17.09
C ALA A 79 24.73 -10.27 -18.35
N ILE A 80 23.53 -10.58 -18.86
CA ILE A 80 23.33 -11.37 -20.09
C ILE A 80 22.37 -10.67 -21.08
N GLY A 81 21.89 -9.48 -20.72
CA GLY A 81 20.92 -8.73 -21.51
C GLY A 81 21.55 -7.87 -22.61
N ASN A 82 20.71 -6.99 -23.16
CA ASN A 82 21.05 -5.98 -24.16
C ASN A 82 20.18 -4.73 -23.97
N ASP A 83 20.34 -3.72 -24.84
CA ASP A 83 19.54 -2.48 -24.83
C ASP A 83 18.02 -2.72 -24.83
N ALA A 84 17.53 -3.74 -25.55
CA ALA A 84 16.11 -4.02 -25.63
C ALA A 84 15.56 -4.60 -24.31
N THR A 85 16.31 -5.50 -23.67
CA THR A 85 15.93 -6.02 -22.35
C THR A 85 16.03 -4.94 -21.28
N CYS A 86 17.02 -4.05 -21.38
CA CYS A 86 17.14 -2.88 -20.51
C CYS A 86 15.95 -1.91 -20.68
N THR A 87 15.53 -1.68 -21.93
CA THR A 87 14.32 -0.90 -22.23
C THR A 87 13.07 -1.53 -21.62
N LEU A 88 12.92 -2.86 -21.69
CA LEU A 88 11.81 -3.58 -21.06
C LEU A 88 11.83 -3.44 -19.53
N LEU A 89 13.00 -3.57 -18.90
CA LEU A 89 13.17 -3.36 -17.46
C LEU A 89 12.78 -1.93 -17.06
N GLY A 90 13.27 -0.92 -17.78
CA GLY A 90 12.95 0.49 -17.52
C GLY A 90 11.48 0.82 -17.73
N PHE A 91 10.86 0.28 -18.78
CA PHE A 91 9.42 0.39 -19.03
C PHE A 91 8.60 -0.19 -17.88
N GLY A 92 8.94 -1.41 -17.46
CA GLY A 92 8.27 -2.06 -16.34
C GLY A 92 8.46 -1.29 -15.02
N GLN A 93 9.69 -0.87 -14.73
CA GLN A 93 10.01 -0.05 -13.56
C GLN A 93 9.19 1.24 -13.54
N GLN A 94 9.03 1.90 -14.71
CA GLN A 94 8.23 3.11 -14.83
C GLN A 94 6.75 2.83 -14.56
N ILE A 95 6.17 1.72 -15.05
CA ILE A 95 4.79 1.33 -14.72
C ILE A 95 4.60 1.12 -13.21
N PHE A 96 5.61 0.62 -12.50
CA PHE A 96 5.52 0.34 -11.06
C PHE A 96 5.40 1.58 -10.18
N PHE A 97 5.62 2.79 -10.72
CA PHE A 97 5.25 4.03 -10.06
C PHE A 97 3.74 4.10 -9.74
N ALA A 98 2.91 3.26 -10.37
CA ALA A 98 1.53 3.06 -9.98
C ALA A 98 1.37 2.66 -8.51
N SER A 99 2.29 1.89 -7.93
CA SER A 99 2.27 1.53 -6.51
C SER A 99 2.39 2.77 -5.60
N ILE A 100 3.28 3.71 -5.94
CA ILE A 100 3.43 4.98 -5.22
C ILE A 100 2.15 5.82 -5.33
N GLY A 101 1.55 5.88 -6.53
CA GLY A 101 0.26 6.53 -6.75
C GLY A 101 -0.86 5.92 -5.91
N TYR A 102 -0.96 4.60 -5.87
CA TYR A 102 -1.98 3.90 -5.09
C TYR A 102 -1.82 4.08 -3.58
N ASN A 103 -0.60 4.11 -3.06
CA ASN A 103 -0.35 4.46 -1.65
C ASN A 103 -0.84 5.89 -1.33
N SER A 104 -0.63 6.83 -2.24
CA SER A 104 -1.15 8.20 -2.11
C SER A 104 -2.68 8.23 -2.11
N CYS A 105 -3.31 7.50 -3.04
CA CYS A 105 -4.76 7.38 -3.11
C CYS A 105 -5.34 6.70 -1.86
N LEU A 106 -4.66 5.71 -1.29
CA LEU A 106 -5.06 5.04 -0.06
C LEU A 106 -5.01 6.01 1.13
N SER A 107 -3.99 6.87 1.20
CA SER A 107 -3.89 7.92 2.20
C SER A 107 -5.01 8.96 2.07
N ILE A 108 -5.29 9.40 0.83
CA ILE A 108 -6.43 10.29 0.53
C ILE A 108 -7.74 9.63 0.96
N TYR A 109 -7.95 8.35 0.61
CA TYR A 109 -9.13 7.58 1.00
C TYR A 109 -9.37 7.60 2.52
N PHE A 110 -8.33 7.40 3.33
CA PHE A 110 -8.44 7.49 4.79
C PHE A 110 -8.77 8.90 5.27
N LEU A 111 -8.22 9.94 4.64
CA LEU A 111 -8.60 11.32 4.93
C LEU A 111 -10.09 11.59 4.62
N LEU A 112 -10.55 11.22 3.43
CA LEU A 112 -11.93 11.41 2.99
C LEU A 112 -12.92 10.71 3.96
N THR A 113 -12.62 9.48 4.34
CA THR A 113 -13.54 8.66 5.15
C THR A 113 -13.46 8.96 6.65
N VAL A 114 -12.27 9.16 7.21
CA VAL A 114 -12.09 9.38 8.66
C VAL A 114 -12.35 10.83 9.04
N LYS A 115 -11.71 11.79 8.34
CA LYS A 115 -11.82 13.22 8.71
C LYS A 115 -13.08 13.85 8.17
N MET A 116 -13.42 13.57 6.91
CA MET A 116 -14.57 14.21 6.25
C MET A 116 -15.86 13.39 6.35
N GLY A 117 -15.80 12.17 6.87
CA GLY A 117 -17.00 11.33 7.05
C GLY A 117 -17.68 10.97 5.73
N MET A 118 -16.95 10.99 4.61
CA MET A 118 -17.53 10.65 3.30
C MET A 118 -17.95 9.19 3.27
N SER A 119 -19.11 8.93 2.67
CA SER A 119 -19.61 7.57 2.49
C SER A 119 -18.83 6.85 1.39
N ASN A 120 -18.69 5.52 1.52
CA ASN A 120 -18.02 4.71 0.51
C ASN A 120 -18.67 4.86 -0.88
N ALA A 121 -20.00 5.06 -0.95
CA ALA A 121 -20.70 5.28 -2.21
C ALA A 121 -20.29 6.60 -2.89
N MET A 122 -20.12 7.66 -2.10
CA MET A 122 -19.66 8.96 -2.61
C MET A 122 -18.21 8.89 -3.10
N VAL A 123 -17.34 8.23 -2.33
CA VAL A 123 -15.94 8.01 -2.74
C VAL A 123 -15.88 7.18 -4.02
N ALA A 124 -16.66 6.09 -4.10
CA ALA A 124 -16.73 5.21 -5.26
C ALA A 124 -17.13 5.93 -6.54
N LYS A 125 -18.17 6.77 -6.46
CA LYS A 125 -18.75 7.40 -7.66
C LYS A 125 -17.93 8.58 -8.15
N ARG A 126 -17.34 9.38 -7.24
CA ARG A 126 -16.75 10.68 -7.59
C ARG A 126 -15.23 10.70 -7.62
N TYR A 127 -14.57 10.00 -6.70
CA TYR A 127 -13.12 10.15 -6.49
C TYR A 127 -12.34 8.95 -7.03
N GLU A 128 -12.89 7.74 -6.88
CA GLU A 128 -12.22 6.51 -7.27
C GLU A 128 -11.83 6.43 -8.76
N PRO A 129 -12.68 6.82 -9.74
CA PRO A 129 -12.28 6.79 -11.15
C PRO A 129 -11.04 7.66 -11.42
N LEU A 130 -11.01 8.86 -10.85
CA LEU A 130 -9.87 9.78 -10.97
C LEU A 130 -8.61 9.19 -10.33
N MET A 131 -8.74 8.55 -9.15
CA MET A 131 -7.62 7.88 -8.49
C MET A 131 -7.00 6.82 -9.39
N HIS A 132 -7.80 5.94 -10.01
CA HIS A 132 -7.29 4.91 -10.91
C HIS A 132 -6.68 5.49 -12.19
N ILE A 133 -7.32 6.50 -12.80
CA ILE A 133 -6.79 7.17 -13.99
C ILE A 133 -5.41 7.78 -13.71
N VAL A 134 -5.26 8.48 -12.58
CA VAL A 134 -3.96 9.08 -12.22
C VAL A 134 -2.92 8.02 -11.90
N CYS A 135 -3.27 6.99 -11.11
CA CYS A 135 -2.33 5.94 -10.71
C CYS A 135 -1.83 5.09 -11.87
N VAL A 136 -2.67 4.80 -12.87
CA VAL A 136 -2.30 3.93 -13.99
C VAL A 136 -1.88 4.75 -15.21
N GLY A 137 -2.63 5.81 -15.52
CA GLY A 137 -2.43 6.61 -16.72
C GLY A 137 -1.08 7.31 -16.73
N TYR A 138 -0.68 7.95 -15.62
CA TYR A 138 0.58 8.69 -15.58
C TYR A 138 1.82 7.78 -15.76
N PRO A 139 1.99 6.69 -14.98
CA PRO A 139 3.11 5.76 -15.17
C PRO A 139 3.11 5.11 -16.56
N LEU A 140 1.94 4.75 -17.09
CA LEU A 140 1.84 4.13 -18.42
C LEU A 140 2.26 5.09 -19.54
N VAL A 141 1.75 6.33 -19.53
CA VAL A 141 2.10 7.34 -20.55
C VAL A 141 3.59 7.64 -20.51
N THR A 142 4.16 7.86 -19.31
CA THR A 142 5.60 8.11 -19.17
C THR A 142 6.45 6.91 -19.56
N ALA A 143 6.00 5.68 -19.27
CA ALA A 143 6.69 4.47 -19.72
C ALA A 143 6.72 4.35 -21.25
N ILE A 144 5.58 4.61 -21.91
CA ILE A 144 5.49 4.59 -23.38
C ILE A 144 6.38 5.66 -23.99
N VAL A 145 6.32 6.90 -23.50
CA VAL A 145 7.16 8.01 -23.99
C VAL A 145 8.64 7.70 -23.80
N GLY A 146 9.03 7.21 -22.61
CA GLY A 146 10.41 6.84 -22.32
C GLY A 146 10.94 5.74 -23.24
N ALA A 147 10.13 4.71 -23.50
CA ALA A 147 10.50 3.64 -24.41
C ALA A 147 10.59 4.11 -25.87
N ALA A 148 9.61 4.90 -26.33
CA ALA A 148 9.57 5.43 -27.70
C ALA A 148 10.75 6.39 -27.99
N MET A 149 11.20 7.13 -26.98
CA MET A 149 12.34 8.04 -27.10
C MET A 149 13.68 7.36 -26.79
N GLY A 150 13.70 6.08 -26.42
CA GLY A 150 14.92 5.33 -26.10
C GLY A 150 15.64 5.86 -24.85
N MET A 151 14.91 6.33 -23.84
CA MET A 151 15.46 6.96 -22.63
C MET A 151 15.89 5.98 -21.54
N PHE A 152 15.64 4.68 -21.70
CA PHE A 152 15.90 3.70 -20.67
C PHE A 152 17.28 3.08 -20.84
N HIS A 153 18.19 3.39 -19.91
CA HIS A 153 19.55 2.87 -19.84
C HIS A 153 19.85 2.33 -18.44
N GLU A 154 20.99 1.65 -18.30
CA GLU A 154 21.47 1.15 -17.01
C GLU A 154 21.70 2.31 -16.05
N VAL A 155 21.31 2.15 -14.78
CA VAL A 155 21.53 3.16 -13.74
C VAL A 155 22.85 2.87 -13.03
N GLU A 156 23.78 3.82 -12.99
CA GLU A 156 25.10 3.61 -12.38
C GLU A 156 25.04 3.12 -10.92
N LEU A 157 24.16 3.70 -10.11
CA LEU A 157 24.04 3.42 -8.68
C LEU A 157 23.08 2.27 -8.33
N SER A 158 22.50 1.56 -9.30
CA SER A 158 21.49 0.53 -9.02
C SER A 158 21.55 -0.61 -10.03
N HIS A 159 21.35 -1.84 -9.58
CA HIS A 159 21.14 -2.98 -10.48
C HIS A 159 19.79 -2.83 -11.18
N GLY A 160 19.77 -2.24 -12.38
CA GLY A 160 18.58 -2.13 -13.21
C GLY A 160 18.66 -1.00 -14.23
N CYS A 161 17.56 -0.86 -14.97
CA CYS A 161 17.44 0.15 -16.02
C CYS A 161 16.37 1.18 -15.69
N TRP A 162 16.66 2.45 -15.94
CA TRP A 162 15.71 3.54 -15.81
C TRP A 162 16.10 4.74 -16.68
N VAL A 163 15.44 5.88 -16.50
CA VAL A 163 15.69 7.11 -17.28
C VAL A 163 17.08 7.66 -16.95
N GLN A 164 17.99 7.65 -17.92
CA GLN A 164 19.38 8.10 -17.82
C GLN A 164 19.84 8.65 -19.20
N GLU A 165 20.87 9.49 -19.26
CA GLU A 165 21.64 9.87 -20.48
C GLU A 165 20.83 10.13 -21.76
N TYR A 166 20.07 11.23 -21.77
CA TYR A 166 19.34 11.65 -22.98
C TYR A 166 19.85 13.00 -23.55
N PRO A 167 20.19 13.07 -24.85
CA PRO A 167 20.29 11.95 -25.82
C PRO A 167 21.50 11.04 -25.54
N LYS A 168 21.52 9.82 -26.11
CA LYS A 168 22.65 8.88 -25.98
C LYS A 168 23.98 9.55 -26.35
N GLY A 169 25.00 9.37 -25.51
CA GLY A 169 26.36 9.89 -25.75
C GLY A 169 26.53 11.40 -25.49
N CYS A 170 25.62 12.04 -24.76
CA CYS A 170 25.73 13.47 -24.48
C CYS A 170 26.83 13.82 -23.46
N ASP A 171 27.43 12.83 -22.79
CA ASP A 171 28.52 13.02 -21.84
C ASP A 171 29.89 13.20 -22.51
N ASP A 172 29.98 13.04 -23.83
CA ASP A 172 31.21 13.30 -24.57
C ASP A 172 31.52 14.81 -24.56
N GLU A 173 32.54 15.22 -23.81
CA GLU A 173 32.98 16.62 -23.60
C GLU A 173 33.15 17.43 -24.90
N GLU A 174 33.32 16.74 -26.04
CA GLU A 174 33.56 17.35 -27.34
C GLU A 174 32.28 17.93 -27.99
N GLN A 175 31.09 17.47 -27.57
CA GLN A 175 29.81 18.04 -28.01
C GLN A 175 29.19 18.86 -26.87
N ASN A 176 29.26 20.18 -27.00
CA ASN A 176 28.63 21.18 -26.11
C ASN A 176 27.08 21.15 -26.14
N SER A 177 26.48 19.96 -26.33
CA SER A 177 25.06 19.72 -26.29
C SER A 177 24.63 19.52 -24.83
N THR A 178 23.61 20.26 -24.40
CA THR A 178 23.10 20.20 -23.03
C THR A 178 22.39 18.87 -22.77
N CYS A 179 23.02 17.95 -22.02
CA CYS A 179 22.34 16.76 -21.50
C CYS A 179 21.10 17.14 -20.67
N ILE A 180 19.95 16.53 -20.93
CA ILE A 180 18.67 16.83 -20.24
C ILE A 180 18.29 15.72 -19.24
N HIS A 181 19.23 14.83 -18.88
CA HIS A 181 18.94 13.62 -18.10
C HIS A 181 18.27 13.93 -16.74
N GLY A 182 18.82 14.90 -15.99
CA GLY A 182 18.36 15.19 -14.63
C GLY A 182 16.94 15.77 -14.60
N THR A 183 16.61 16.65 -15.55
CA THR A 183 15.28 17.26 -15.63
C THR A 183 14.23 16.23 -16.02
N ILE A 184 14.52 15.36 -16.99
CA ILE A 184 13.56 14.32 -17.44
C ILE A 184 13.33 13.30 -16.32
N ALA A 185 14.39 12.80 -15.68
CA ALA A 185 14.25 11.88 -14.54
C ALA A 185 13.44 12.49 -13.39
N LEU A 186 13.67 13.79 -13.11
CA LEU A 186 12.90 14.54 -12.13
C LEU A 186 11.41 14.62 -12.51
N PHE A 187 11.07 14.87 -13.77
CA PHE A 187 9.66 14.85 -14.20
C PHE A 187 9.06 13.45 -14.15
N PHE A 188 9.73 12.45 -14.73
CA PHE A 188 9.20 11.10 -14.90
C PHE A 188 8.92 10.40 -13.57
N GLY A 189 9.84 10.54 -12.60
CA GLY A 189 9.73 9.86 -11.31
C GLY A 189 9.87 10.77 -10.10
N GLY A 190 10.78 11.74 -10.14
CA GLY A 190 11.14 12.54 -8.97
C GLY A 190 9.98 13.37 -8.40
N ILE A 191 9.36 14.22 -9.21
CA ILE A 191 8.21 15.06 -8.84
C ILE A 191 7.03 14.21 -8.37
N PRO A 192 6.56 13.19 -9.14
CA PRO A 192 5.49 12.31 -8.66
C PRO A 192 5.79 11.66 -7.31
N ALA A 193 7.03 11.16 -7.10
CA ALA A 193 7.42 10.53 -5.85
C ALA A 193 7.45 11.53 -4.68
N ILE A 194 8.01 12.73 -4.89
CA ILE A 194 8.05 13.79 -3.89
C ILE A 194 6.62 14.25 -3.52
N VAL A 195 5.78 14.49 -4.52
CA VAL A 195 4.37 14.89 -4.32
C VAL A 195 3.61 13.80 -3.56
N ALA A 196 3.76 12.53 -3.96
CA ALA A 196 3.18 11.39 -3.27
C ALA A 196 3.61 11.31 -1.80
N PHE A 197 4.91 11.45 -1.55
CA PHE A 197 5.48 11.45 -0.20
C PHE A 197 4.85 12.54 0.69
N PHE A 198 4.77 13.78 0.21
CA PHE A 198 4.14 14.87 0.95
C PHE A 198 2.64 14.68 1.15
N ILE A 199 1.91 14.20 0.13
CA ILE A 199 0.48 13.85 0.26
C ILE A 199 0.28 12.81 1.36
N ILE A 200 1.09 11.75 1.36
CA ILE A 200 1.01 10.66 2.34
C ILE A 200 1.25 11.20 3.75
N LEU A 201 2.35 11.94 3.97
CA LEU A 201 2.68 12.51 5.28
C LEU A 201 1.64 13.50 5.78
N PHE A 202 1.24 14.45 4.93
CA PHE A 202 0.28 15.50 5.30
C PHE A 202 -1.09 14.91 5.65
N ASN A 203 -1.61 14.00 4.82
CA ASN A 203 -2.89 13.34 5.10
C ASN A 203 -2.86 12.54 6.40
N ASN A 204 -1.75 11.84 6.70
CA ASN A 204 -1.63 11.09 7.95
C ASN A 204 -1.56 12.00 9.17
N LEU A 205 -0.85 13.13 9.07
CA LEU A 205 -0.83 14.14 10.12
C LEU A 205 -2.24 14.69 10.38
N LEU A 206 -3.01 14.98 9.33
CA LEU A 206 -4.39 15.44 9.43
C LEU A 206 -5.32 14.39 10.06
N VAL A 207 -5.21 13.12 9.66
CA VAL A 207 -5.99 12.03 10.24
C VAL A 207 -5.62 11.82 11.71
N TYR A 208 -4.32 11.83 12.05
CA TYR A 208 -3.85 11.73 13.43
C TYR A 208 -4.39 12.85 14.31
N GLY A 209 -4.28 14.11 13.84
CA GLY A 209 -4.82 15.28 14.53
C GLY A 209 -6.33 15.16 14.76
N HIS A 210 -7.07 14.71 13.75
CA HIS A 210 -8.52 14.48 13.85
C HIS A 210 -8.85 13.40 14.89
N VAL A 211 -8.17 12.26 14.88
CA VAL A 211 -8.40 11.15 15.83
C VAL A 211 -8.10 11.60 17.26
N LYS A 212 -6.99 12.31 17.48
CA LYS A 212 -6.61 12.88 18.79
C LYS A 212 -7.66 13.87 19.29
N TYR A 213 -8.09 14.80 18.43
CA TYR A 213 -9.13 15.78 18.76
C TYR A 213 -10.44 15.07 19.14
N THR A 214 -10.88 14.07 18.37
CA THR A 214 -12.11 13.32 18.62
C THR A 214 -12.05 12.55 19.95
N ILE A 215 -10.91 11.95 20.30
CA ILE A 215 -10.72 11.26 21.59
C ILE A 215 -10.71 12.25 22.76
N GLN A 216 -10.07 13.40 22.62
CA GLN A 216 -10.07 14.42 23.68
C GLN A 216 -11.48 14.98 23.90
N LYS A 217 -12.22 15.22 22.82
CA LYS A 217 -13.61 15.69 22.88
C LYS A 217 -14.53 14.67 23.54
N SER A 218 -14.38 13.37 23.26
CA SER A 218 -15.18 12.32 23.92
C SER A 218 -14.86 12.21 25.41
N ARG A 219 -13.58 12.34 25.80
CA ARG A 219 -13.16 12.41 27.22
C ARG A 219 -13.77 13.59 27.96
N ARG A 220 -13.78 14.79 27.35
CA ARG A 220 -14.39 15.98 27.97
C ARG A 220 -15.89 15.80 28.21
N ARG A 221 -16.62 15.27 27.23
CA ARG A 221 -18.07 14.97 27.39
C ARG A 221 -18.33 13.96 28.51
N PHE A 222 -17.50 12.94 28.61
CA PHE A 222 -17.60 11.95 29.69
C PHE A 222 -17.30 12.56 31.07
N ALA A 223 -16.25 13.38 31.18
CA ALA A 223 -15.93 14.08 32.42
C ALA A 223 -17.05 15.05 32.87
N SER A 224 -17.63 15.81 31.94
CA SER A 224 -18.77 16.68 32.22
C SER A 224 -20.02 15.90 32.66
N SER A 225 -20.23 14.69 32.14
CA SER A 225 -21.35 13.83 32.54
C SER A 225 -21.20 13.27 33.97
N LEU A 226 -19.97 13.07 34.45
CA LEU A 226 -19.72 12.60 35.81
C LEU A 226 -19.76 13.73 36.84
N GLY A 227 -19.31 14.94 36.47
CA GLY A 227 -19.29 16.10 37.37
C GLY A 227 -20.66 16.73 37.66
N GLY A 228 -21.68 16.47 36.83
CA GLY A 228 -23.01 17.09 36.96
C GLY A 228 -23.92 16.53 38.06
N SER A 229 -23.61 15.35 38.64
CA SER A 229 -24.47 14.72 39.66
C SER A 229 -24.14 15.11 41.11
N SER A 230 -23.04 15.81 41.37
CA SER A 230 -22.62 16.13 42.74
C SER A 230 -23.29 17.37 43.35
N SER A 231 -24.07 18.14 42.58
CA SER A 231 -24.64 19.41 43.05
C SER A 231 -26.09 19.34 43.58
N ALA A 232 -26.73 18.17 43.57
CA ALA A 232 -28.12 18.01 44.06
C ALA A 232 -28.23 17.52 45.52
N MET A 233 -27.13 17.32 46.24
CA MET A 233 -27.13 16.80 47.62
C MET A 233 -26.64 17.81 48.67
N SER A 234 -27.07 19.06 48.53
CA SER A 234 -27.02 20.08 49.59
C SER A 234 -28.43 20.60 49.89
N ARG A 235 -29.35 19.69 50.22
CA ARG A 235 -30.46 20.03 51.12
C ARG A 235 -30.05 19.65 52.54
N PRO A 236 -29.89 20.61 53.46
CA PRO A 236 -29.63 20.32 54.86
C PRO A 236 -30.91 19.75 55.49
N LEU A 237 -31.06 18.43 55.54
CA LEU A 237 -32.04 17.79 56.41
C LEU A 237 -31.48 17.81 57.83
N ARG A 238 -31.70 18.96 58.49
CA ARG A 238 -31.75 19.04 59.94
C ARG A 238 -32.96 18.21 60.42
N SER A 239 -32.74 17.52 61.55
CA SER A 239 -33.70 16.83 62.42
C SER A 239 -34.46 15.63 61.86
N SER A 240 -33.95 14.43 62.14
CA SER A 240 -34.66 13.43 62.94
C SER A 240 -33.70 12.28 63.29
N LEU A 241 -32.98 12.50 64.40
CA LEU A 241 -32.32 11.47 65.18
C LEU A 241 -33.40 10.61 65.86
N LEU A 242 -33.09 9.33 66.06
CA LEU A 242 -33.84 8.31 66.82
C LEU A 242 -34.86 7.48 66.02
N SER A 243 -34.33 6.67 65.10
CA SER A 243 -34.85 5.30 64.92
C SER A 243 -33.69 4.38 64.58
N MET A 244 -33.05 3.89 65.65
CA MET A 244 -32.21 2.69 65.65
C MET A 244 -33.09 1.49 65.33
N GLY A 245 -32.70 0.72 64.31
CA GLY A 245 -33.39 -0.52 63.93
C GLY A 245 -32.54 -1.40 63.02
N ALA A 246 -31.45 -1.95 63.57
CA ALA A 246 -30.83 -3.24 63.28
C ALA A 246 -30.99 -3.89 61.86
N SER A 247 -30.72 -3.14 60.78
CA SER A 247 -30.63 -3.71 59.41
C SER A 247 -29.34 -3.32 58.67
N MET A 248 -28.34 -2.83 59.41
CA MET A 248 -27.16 -2.14 58.90
C MET A 248 -25.98 -3.06 58.49
N ILE A 249 -26.18 -4.38 58.33
CA ILE A 249 -25.08 -5.33 58.05
C ILE A 249 -25.14 -5.98 56.64
N ARG A 250 -26.14 -5.72 55.79
CA ARG A 250 -26.29 -6.48 54.51
C ARG A 250 -26.33 -5.67 53.21
N ARG A 251 -25.80 -4.44 53.17
CA ARG A 251 -25.85 -3.59 51.95
C ARG A 251 -24.51 -3.11 51.40
N THR A 252 -23.40 -3.63 51.91
CA THR A 252 -22.04 -3.29 51.46
C THR A 252 -21.48 -4.16 50.33
N GLN A 253 -22.21 -5.19 49.86
CA GLN A 253 -21.65 -6.18 48.92
C GLN A 253 -22.21 -6.13 47.48
N SER A 254 -23.18 -5.26 47.15
CA SER A 254 -23.67 -5.11 45.77
C SER A 254 -23.00 -3.98 44.99
N ARG A 255 -21.83 -3.51 45.45
CA ARG A 255 -20.97 -2.54 44.74
C ARG A 255 -19.83 -3.22 43.98
N GLU A 256 -19.82 -4.55 43.93
CA GLU A 256 -18.92 -5.33 43.08
C GLU A 256 -19.47 -5.40 41.66
N GLN A 257 -18.66 -4.97 40.69
CA GLN A 257 -18.87 -5.10 39.24
C GLN A 257 -19.87 -4.12 38.59
N GLN A 258 -19.78 -2.82 38.90
CA GLN A 258 -20.03 -1.86 37.82
C GLN A 258 -18.91 -2.03 36.79
N GLU A 259 -19.18 -2.85 35.77
CA GLU A 259 -18.29 -3.02 34.63
C GLU A 259 -17.91 -1.62 34.11
N PRO A 260 -16.61 -1.38 33.85
CA PRO A 260 -16.16 -0.10 33.37
C PRO A 260 -16.96 0.28 32.12
N PRO A 261 -17.45 1.54 32.02
CA PRO A 261 -18.32 1.96 30.93
C PRO A 261 -17.72 1.56 29.59
N THR A 262 -18.46 0.72 28.87
CA THR A 262 -18.01 0.15 27.61
C THR A 262 -17.67 1.28 26.64
N ARG A 263 -16.41 1.30 26.16
CA ARG A 263 -15.94 2.34 25.25
C ARG A 263 -16.84 2.39 24.02
N ASP A 264 -17.29 3.59 23.67
CA ASP A 264 -18.10 3.86 22.48
C ASP A 264 -17.56 3.09 21.25
N PRO A 265 -18.35 2.17 20.65
CA PRO A 265 -17.91 1.35 19.52
C PRO A 265 -17.46 2.20 18.32
N GLN A 266 -17.99 3.42 18.16
CA GLN A 266 -17.57 4.34 17.11
C GLN A 266 -16.10 4.75 17.28
N VAL A 267 -15.67 5.06 18.51
CA VAL A 267 -14.29 5.45 18.83
C VAL A 267 -13.33 4.30 18.56
N GLN A 268 -13.72 3.06 18.89
CA GLN A 268 -12.90 1.88 18.63
C GLN A 268 -12.69 1.66 17.12
N ARG A 269 -13.74 1.87 16.32
CA ARG A 269 -13.65 1.75 14.86
C ARG A 269 -12.74 2.81 14.25
N VAL A 270 -12.90 4.07 14.64
CA VAL A 270 -12.03 5.17 14.18
C VAL A 270 -10.57 4.87 14.52
N HIS A 271 -10.28 4.37 15.72
CA HIS A 271 -8.93 3.98 16.11
C HIS A 271 -8.39 2.81 15.26
N ALA A 272 -9.22 1.80 14.97
CA ALA A 272 -8.81 0.67 14.14
C ALA A 272 -8.44 1.12 12.72
N VAL A 273 -9.28 1.96 12.09
CA VAL A 273 -9.04 2.52 10.75
C VAL A 273 -7.78 3.39 10.73
N PHE A 274 -7.62 4.28 11.73
CA PHE A 274 -6.41 5.09 11.86
C PHE A 274 -5.15 4.23 11.97
N THR A 275 -5.19 3.20 12.82
CA THR A 275 -4.00 2.35 13.01
C THR A 275 -3.66 1.58 11.73
N GLN A 276 -4.66 1.24 10.93
CA GLN A 276 -4.45 0.60 9.64
C GLN A 276 -3.82 1.56 8.63
N ALA A 277 -4.33 2.80 8.53
CA ALA A 277 -3.76 3.85 7.70
C ALA A 277 -2.28 4.12 8.06
N PHE A 278 -1.99 4.30 9.35
CA PHE A 278 -0.65 4.52 9.85
C PHE A 278 0.31 3.38 9.48
N MET A 279 -0.14 2.12 9.55
CA MET A 279 0.71 0.98 9.22
C MET A 279 1.05 0.89 7.74
N TYR A 280 0.12 1.24 6.83
CA TYR A 280 0.45 1.33 5.41
C TYR A 280 1.50 2.40 5.13
N VAL A 281 1.43 3.52 5.84
CA VAL A 281 2.40 4.62 5.68
C VAL A 281 3.76 4.21 6.21
N MET A 282 3.83 3.54 7.37
CA MET A 282 5.09 3.02 7.86
C MET A 282 5.69 1.99 6.91
N ALA A 283 4.87 1.08 6.35
CA ALA A 283 5.31 0.14 5.33
C ALA A 283 5.90 0.85 4.11
N PHE A 284 5.17 1.83 3.55
CA PHE A 284 5.64 2.66 2.44
C PHE A 284 6.96 3.37 2.76
N LEU A 285 7.09 4.00 3.94
CA LEU A 285 8.32 4.68 4.33
C LEU A 285 9.49 3.71 4.47
N ILE A 286 9.30 2.55 5.09
CA ILE A 286 10.36 1.54 5.23
C ILE A 286 10.85 1.09 3.84
N VAL A 287 9.92 0.87 2.91
CA VAL A 287 10.21 0.39 1.56
C VAL A 287 10.94 1.42 0.70
N TYR A 288 10.44 2.66 0.67
CA TYR A 288 10.93 3.67 -0.26
C TYR A 288 12.02 4.59 0.30
N SER A 289 12.26 4.62 1.62
CA SER A 289 13.27 5.50 2.21
C SER A 289 14.69 5.24 1.69
N PRO A 290 15.19 3.98 1.61
CA PRO A 290 16.53 3.73 1.08
C PRO A 290 16.72 4.28 -0.35
N SER A 291 15.75 4.03 -1.23
CA SER A 291 15.76 4.53 -2.61
C SER A 291 15.70 6.05 -2.67
N PHE A 292 14.88 6.68 -1.82
CA PHE A 292 14.80 8.13 -1.75
C PHE A 292 16.13 8.76 -1.30
N ILE A 293 16.78 8.18 -0.29
CA ILE A 293 18.10 8.63 0.18
C ILE A 293 19.16 8.47 -0.92
N LEU A 294 19.19 7.33 -1.63
CA LEU A 294 20.12 7.14 -2.75
C LEU A 294 19.92 8.15 -3.87
N ARG A 295 18.67 8.54 -4.17
CA ARG A 295 18.40 9.58 -5.16
C ARG A 295 18.86 10.95 -4.71
N ILE A 296 18.73 11.27 -3.41
CA ILE A 296 19.30 12.51 -2.86
C ILE A 296 20.82 12.48 -2.97
N LEU A 297 21.49 11.37 -2.59
CA LEU A 297 22.95 11.26 -2.67
C LEU A 297 23.44 11.35 -4.13
N SER A 298 22.77 10.69 -5.07
CA SER A 298 23.06 10.81 -6.49
C SER A 298 22.98 12.26 -6.97
N ALA A 299 21.97 13.02 -6.55
CA ALA A 299 21.86 14.45 -6.86
C ALA A 299 22.96 15.32 -6.21
N HIS A 300 23.67 14.81 -5.21
CA HIS A 300 24.84 15.47 -4.59
C HIS A 300 26.18 15.01 -5.20
N GLY A 301 26.15 14.30 -6.34
CA GLY A 301 27.34 13.89 -7.08
C GLY A 301 27.96 12.57 -6.60
N TYR A 302 27.25 11.77 -5.81
CA TYR A 302 27.67 10.39 -5.57
C TYR A 302 27.38 9.56 -6.83
N GLY A 303 28.38 8.83 -7.33
CA GLY A 303 28.30 8.02 -8.54
C GLY A 303 28.87 6.61 -8.36
N ALA A 304 29.26 5.98 -9.47
CA ALA A 304 29.80 4.62 -9.48
C ALA A 304 31.09 4.45 -8.63
N GLU A 305 31.87 5.51 -8.46
CA GLU A 305 33.11 5.49 -7.67
C GLU A 305 32.86 5.34 -6.16
N GLU A 306 31.71 5.79 -5.66
CA GLU A 306 31.34 5.66 -4.26
C GLU A 306 30.45 4.45 -3.96
N GLU A 307 30.16 3.61 -4.94
CA GLU A 307 29.22 2.50 -4.82
C GLU A 307 29.57 1.56 -3.65
N GLY A 308 30.85 1.23 -3.47
CA GLY A 308 31.33 0.44 -2.33
C GLY A 308 31.03 1.06 -0.97
N LYS A 309 31.05 2.40 -0.86
CA LYS A 309 30.71 3.13 0.38
C LYS A 309 29.20 3.14 0.62
N LEU A 310 28.41 3.09 -0.46
CA LEU A 310 26.95 3.08 -0.43
C LEU A 310 26.36 1.67 -0.28
N PHE A 311 27.18 0.62 -0.26
CA PHE A 311 26.74 -0.77 -0.21
C PHE A 311 25.67 -1.06 0.88
N PRO A 312 25.79 -0.61 2.14
CA PRO A 312 24.74 -0.87 3.14
C PRO A 312 23.37 -0.30 2.73
N LEU A 313 23.36 0.85 2.07
CA LEU A 313 22.13 1.50 1.62
C LEU A 313 21.54 0.81 0.38
N LEU A 314 22.40 0.37 -0.54
CA LEU A 314 22.03 -0.47 -1.69
C LEU A 314 21.45 -1.81 -1.24
N LEU A 315 22.05 -2.43 -0.22
CA LEU A 315 21.56 -3.66 0.37
C LEU A 315 20.17 -3.48 1.01
N LEU A 316 19.97 -2.38 1.75
CA LEU A 316 18.65 -2.05 2.29
C LEU A 316 17.62 -1.81 1.18
N GLN A 317 17.99 -1.13 0.09
CA GLN A 317 17.13 -0.99 -1.09
C GLN A 317 16.77 -2.36 -1.69
N ALA A 318 17.75 -3.23 -1.92
CA ALA A 318 17.56 -4.56 -2.48
C ALA A 318 16.65 -5.46 -1.62
N ILE A 319 16.68 -5.26 -0.29
CA ILE A 319 15.79 -5.96 0.64
C ILE A 319 14.38 -5.35 0.58
N PHE A 320 14.28 -4.04 0.78
CA PHE A 320 13.02 -3.41 1.12
C PHE A 320 12.19 -3.03 -0.09
N LEU A 321 12.80 -2.48 -1.15
CA LEU A 321 12.08 -2.02 -2.33
C LEU A 321 11.18 -3.09 -2.99
N PRO A 322 11.66 -4.33 -3.24
CA PRO A 322 10.82 -5.40 -3.78
C PRO A 322 9.83 -5.99 -2.75
N SER A 323 9.96 -5.70 -1.45
CA SER A 323 9.16 -6.34 -0.37
C SER A 323 7.81 -5.67 -0.08
N GLN A 324 7.41 -4.65 -0.85
CA GLN A 324 6.22 -3.85 -0.62
C GLN A 324 4.91 -4.67 -0.49
N GLY A 325 4.70 -5.63 -1.39
CA GLY A 325 3.52 -6.49 -1.37
C GLY A 325 3.44 -7.37 -0.12
N PHE A 326 4.59 -7.78 0.43
CA PHE A 326 4.66 -8.53 1.68
C PHE A 326 4.24 -7.68 2.87
N PHE A 327 4.76 -6.46 3.00
CA PHE A 327 4.32 -5.55 4.07
C PHE A 327 2.85 -5.17 3.95
N ASN A 328 2.37 -4.91 2.73
CA ASN A 328 0.96 -4.65 2.47
C ASN A 328 0.08 -5.82 2.93
N LEU A 329 0.50 -7.08 2.73
CA LEU A 329 -0.23 -8.24 3.23
C LEU A 329 -0.31 -8.25 4.76
N LEU A 330 0.80 -7.98 5.46
CA LEU A 330 0.83 -7.93 6.93
C LEU A 330 -0.13 -6.87 7.48
N VAL A 331 -0.17 -5.70 6.85
CA VAL A 331 -1.12 -4.64 7.23
C VAL A 331 -2.56 -5.07 6.95
N TYR A 332 -2.81 -5.69 5.79
CA TYR A 332 -4.14 -6.12 5.36
C TYR A 332 -4.76 -7.20 6.27
N ILE A 333 -3.99 -8.21 6.68
CA ILE A 333 -4.51 -9.32 7.51
C ILE A 333 -4.68 -8.96 8.99
N ARG A 334 -4.03 -7.89 9.45
CA ARG A 334 -3.97 -7.53 10.87
C ARG A 334 -5.33 -7.41 11.57
N PRO A 335 -6.37 -6.75 10.99
CA PRO A 335 -7.67 -6.68 11.64
C PRO A 335 -8.28 -8.07 11.89
N THR A 336 -8.19 -8.95 10.89
CA THR A 336 -8.66 -10.34 10.99
C THR A 336 -7.85 -11.12 12.03
N TYR A 337 -6.52 -10.99 12.01
CA TYR A 337 -5.64 -11.62 13.00
C TYR A 337 -6.01 -11.22 14.44
N LYS A 338 -6.18 -9.93 14.70
CA LYS A 338 -6.57 -9.43 16.04
C LYS A 338 -7.94 -9.94 16.48
N ARG A 339 -8.91 -10.03 15.57
CA ARG A 339 -10.23 -10.59 15.86
C ARG A 339 -10.11 -12.07 16.22
N THR A 340 -9.42 -12.86 15.38
CA THR A 340 -9.21 -14.28 15.60
C THR A 340 -8.50 -14.58 16.92
N ARG A 341 -7.49 -13.78 17.30
CA ARG A 341 -6.80 -13.89 18.60
C ARG A 341 -7.69 -13.60 19.79
N ARG A 342 -8.70 -12.73 19.66
CA ARG A 342 -9.66 -12.43 20.73
C ARG A 342 -10.71 -13.53 20.86
N GLU A 343 -11.16 -14.07 19.73
CA GLU A 343 -12.18 -15.12 19.69
C GLU A 343 -11.63 -16.49 20.08
N ASN A 344 -10.32 -16.74 19.92
CA ASN A 344 -9.67 -18.00 20.21
C ASN A 344 -8.35 -17.72 20.93
N ALA A 345 -8.45 -17.27 22.18
CA ALA A 345 -7.30 -16.88 23.00
C ALA A 345 -6.34 -18.05 23.27
N ASP A 346 -6.91 -19.25 23.40
CA ASP A 346 -6.21 -20.50 23.73
C ASP A 346 -5.42 -21.10 22.56
N GLU A 347 -5.73 -20.69 21.32
CA GLU A 347 -5.01 -21.17 20.14
C GLU A 347 -3.63 -20.53 20.01
N SER A 348 -2.74 -21.13 19.23
CA SER A 348 -1.41 -20.56 18.99
C SER A 348 -1.45 -19.29 18.13
N ARG A 349 -0.41 -18.44 18.23
CA ARG A 349 -0.28 -17.23 17.38
C ARG A 349 -0.17 -17.60 15.90
N TRP A 350 0.52 -18.68 15.59
CA TRP A 350 0.67 -19.20 14.23
C TRP A 350 -0.67 -19.69 13.67
N TRP A 351 -1.48 -20.38 14.48
CA TRP A 351 -2.84 -20.76 14.10
C TRP A 351 -3.69 -19.54 13.74
N ALA A 352 -3.66 -18.49 14.57
CA ALA A 352 -4.42 -17.27 14.30
C ALA A 352 -3.94 -16.53 13.04
N PHE A 353 -2.64 -16.56 12.75
CA PHE A 353 -2.08 -16.02 11.52
C PHE A 353 -2.54 -16.81 10.29
N ARG A 354 -2.45 -18.15 10.33
CA ARG A 354 -2.97 -19.03 9.27
C ARG A 354 -4.47 -18.86 9.06
N ARG A 355 -5.27 -18.78 10.12
CA ARG A 355 -6.71 -18.50 10.06
C ARG A 355 -6.99 -17.12 9.44
N ALA A 356 -6.20 -16.11 9.77
CA ALA A 356 -6.32 -14.79 9.15
C ALA A 356 -5.99 -14.80 7.65
N LEU A 357 -5.04 -15.64 7.22
CA LEU A 357 -4.68 -15.83 5.81
C LEU A 357 -5.70 -16.69 5.05
N TYR A 358 -5.98 -17.90 5.50
CA TYR A 358 -6.76 -18.88 4.75
C TYR A 358 -8.27 -18.88 5.07
N GLY A 359 -8.71 -17.95 5.93
CA GLY A 359 -10.11 -17.81 6.30
C GLY A 359 -10.64 -19.04 7.05
N GLU A 360 -11.86 -19.46 6.72
CA GLU A 360 -12.56 -20.45 7.53
C GLU A 360 -12.09 -21.91 7.39
N LYS A 361 -11.19 -22.16 6.44
CA LYS A 361 -10.63 -23.50 6.18
C LYS A 361 -9.76 -24.02 7.35
N VAL A 362 -9.20 -23.14 8.18
CA VAL A 362 -8.32 -23.51 9.29
C VAL A 362 -9.14 -23.75 10.56
N LYS A 363 -9.47 -25.00 10.89
CA LYS A 363 -10.30 -25.34 12.06
C LYS A 363 -9.53 -25.17 13.39
N PRO A 364 -10.19 -24.78 14.49
CA PRO A 364 -9.61 -24.79 15.84
C PRO A 364 -9.12 -26.19 16.25
N SER A 365 -8.09 -26.25 17.07
CA SER A 365 -7.59 -27.47 17.70
C SER A 365 -8.66 -27.98 18.66
N LYS A 366 -9.08 -29.25 18.53
CA LYS A 366 -10.27 -29.83 19.22
C LYS A 366 -10.15 -29.96 20.75
N HIS A 367 -9.23 -29.26 21.41
CA HIS A 367 -8.74 -29.64 22.73
C HIS A 367 -9.47 -29.01 23.94
N GLY A 368 -10.65 -28.43 23.78
CA GLY A 368 -11.43 -28.01 24.94
C GLY A 368 -12.82 -27.49 24.61
N SER A 369 -13.80 -27.96 25.37
CA SER A 369 -15.15 -27.37 25.51
C SER A 369 -16.17 -27.69 24.40
N SER A 370 -16.68 -28.92 24.43
CA SER A 370 -18.05 -29.23 23.98
C SER A 370 -19.11 -28.26 24.56
N ASP A 371 -18.85 -27.68 25.75
CA ASP A 371 -19.80 -26.78 26.43
C ASP A 371 -19.90 -25.36 25.85
N PHE A 372 -18.87 -24.85 25.14
CA PHE A 372 -18.87 -23.45 24.70
C PHE A 372 -19.56 -23.22 23.33
N GLN A 373 -19.76 -24.28 22.54
CA GLN A 373 -20.36 -24.16 21.20
C GLN A 373 -21.84 -23.78 21.22
N HIS A 374 -22.59 -24.14 22.27
CA HIS A 374 -24.03 -23.85 22.33
C HIS A 374 -24.34 -22.35 22.50
N ARG A 375 -23.47 -21.55 23.12
CA ARG A 375 -23.68 -20.09 23.23
C ARG A 375 -23.37 -19.31 21.94
N ARG A 376 -22.59 -19.87 21.01
CA ARG A 376 -22.11 -19.13 19.81
C ARG A 376 -23.12 -19.01 18.68
N ARG A 377 -24.06 -19.95 18.52
CA ARG A 377 -25.01 -19.95 17.39
C ARG A 377 -26.00 -18.77 17.39
N ALA A 378 -26.18 -18.07 18.50
CA ALA A 378 -27.09 -16.93 18.58
C ALA A 378 -26.47 -15.57 18.14
N ALA A 379 -25.13 -15.46 18.05
CA ALA A 379 -24.46 -14.15 17.89
C ALA A 379 -23.75 -13.93 16.54
N SER A 380 -23.53 -14.96 15.72
CA SER A 380 -22.60 -14.87 14.57
C SER A 380 -23.21 -14.48 13.22
N SER A 381 -24.50 -14.10 13.15
CA SER A 381 -25.20 -13.94 11.86
C SER A 381 -24.93 -12.63 11.08
N SER A 382 -24.32 -11.56 11.66
CA SER A 382 -24.36 -10.24 10.98
C SER A 382 -23.07 -9.41 10.85
N SER A 383 -21.87 -9.89 11.20
CA SER A 383 -20.66 -9.03 11.23
C SER A 383 -19.63 -9.31 10.14
N ASP A 384 -20.04 -9.18 8.89
CA ASP A 384 -19.10 -8.98 7.80
C ASP A 384 -18.48 -7.58 8.00
N PHE A 385 -17.15 -7.51 8.20
CA PHE A 385 -16.38 -6.26 8.41
C PHE A 385 -16.27 -5.47 7.10
N GLY A 386 -17.38 -5.30 6.40
CA GLY A 386 -17.59 -4.11 5.60
C GLY A 386 -17.63 -2.95 6.58
N MET A 387 -16.89 -1.89 6.31
CA MET A 387 -17.11 -0.59 6.94
C MET A 387 -18.53 -0.11 6.58
N MET A 388 -19.56 -0.71 7.17
CA MET A 388 -20.83 -0.02 7.35
C MET A 388 -20.51 1.07 8.33
N VAL A 389 -20.19 2.25 7.80
CA VAL A 389 -20.53 3.50 8.48
C VAL A 389 -21.99 3.32 8.86
N VAL A 390 -22.23 2.91 10.11
CA VAL A 390 -23.53 3.04 10.71
C VAL A 390 -23.68 4.54 10.66
N ARG A 391 -24.48 5.02 9.70
CA ARG A 391 -25.01 6.37 9.76
C ARG A 391 -25.40 6.48 11.23
N PRO A 392 -24.88 7.45 12.00
CA PRO A 392 -25.68 7.89 13.11
C PRO A 392 -27.00 8.14 12.43
N GLU A 393 -27.99 7.31 12.75
CA GLU A 393 -29.36 7.60 12.43
C GLU A 393 -29.49 8.95 13.11
N ALA A 394 -29.30 10.00 12.30
CA ALA A 394 -29.64 11.33 12.68
C ALA A 394 -31.08 11.06 13.05
N ARG A 395 -31.34 11.01 14.35
CA ARG A 395 -32.66 11.24 14.87
C ARG A 395 -33.04 12.48 14.07
N ARG A 396 -33.86 12.29 13.04
CA ARG A 396 -35.01 13.13 12.81
C ARG A 396 -35.78 13.07 14.14
N MET A 397 -35.21 13.66 15.18
CA MET A 397 -35.95 14.57 16.02
C MET A 397 -36.37 15.61 15.01
N ASP A 398 -37.52 15.29 14.44
CA ASP A 398 -38.39 16.14 13.68
C ASP A 398 -38.08 17.59 14.03
N GLU A 399 -37.32 18.25 13.16
CA GLU A 399 -36.94 19.65 13.32
C GLU A 399 -38.23 20.47 13.40
N SER A 400 -39.32 19.97 12.81
CA SER A 400 -40.67 20.50 12.97
C SER A 400 -41.21 20.39 14.41
N SER A 401 -40.85 19.37 15.20
CA SER A 401 -41.25 19.27 16.62
C SER A 401 -40.48 20.23 17.53
N ARG A 402 -39.20 20.51 17.23
CA ARG A 402 -38.40 21.49 17.99
C ARG A 402 -38.74 22.93 17.57
N GLN A 403 -39.05 23.14 16.30
CA GLN A 403 -39.52 24.43 15.77
C GLN A 403 -40.96 24.72 16.24
N ARG A 404 -41.85 23.72 16.32
CA ARG A 404 -43.19 23.85 16.92
C ARG A 404 -43.13 24.11 18.42
N SER A 405 -42.19 23.51 19.16
CA SER A 405 -42.06 23.78 20.61
C SER A 405 -41.45 25.16 20.89
N LEU A 406 -40.56 25.65 20.02
CA LEU A 406 -40.06 27.03 20.08
C LEU A 406 -41.13 28.05 19.66
N LEU A 407 -41.88 27.79 18.60
CA LEU A 407 -42.98 28.68 18.16
C LEU A 407 -44.10 28.76 19.21
N ARG A 408 -44.45 27.63 19.87
CA ARG A 408 -45.35 27.65 21.04
C ARG A 408 -44.82 28.45 22.22
N LYS A 409 -43.50 28.46 22.42
CA LYS A 409 -42.87 29.21 23.51
C LYS A 409 -42.90 30.73 23.27
N TYR A 410 -43.00 31.17 22.02
CA TYR A 410 -43.06 32.59 21.64
C TYR A 410 -44.47 33.06 21.19
N GLY A 411 -45.50 32.22 21.32
CA GLY A 411 -46.89 32.62 21.03
C GLY A 411 -47.18 32.95 19.56
N LEU A 412 -46.40 32.38 18.63
CA LEU A 412 -46.60 32.59 17.20
C LEU A 412 -47.51 31.50 16.63
N ASP A 413 -48.76 31.86 16.32
CA ASP A 413 -49.74 30.97 15.69
C ASP A 413 -49.46 30.77 14.18
N ASN A 414 -49.68 29.54 13.72
CA ASN A 414 -49.25 29.00 12.42
C ASN A 414 -49.94 29.55 11.15
N ASN A 415 -50.64 30.68 11.21
CA ASN A 415 -51.47 31.15 10.08
C ASN A 415 -50.85 32.23 9.18
N GLN A 416 -49.53 32.43 9.21
CA GLN A 416 -48.93 33.52 8.45
C GLN A 416 -47.55 33.20 7.88
N TYR A 417 -47.46 32.23 6.96
CA TYR A 417 -46.37 32.18 5.98
C TYR A 417 -46.88 31.69 4.61
N PRO A 418 -46.54 32.37 3.50
CA PRO A 418 -46.85 31.89 2.17
C PRO A 418 -45.93 30.71 1.82
N VAL A 419 -46.56 29.66 1.32
CA VAL A 419 -45.91 28.47 0.76
C VAL A 419 -45.26 28.85 -0.56
N TYR A 420 -43.93 28.86 -0.62
CA TYR A 420 -43.21 28.79 -1.91
C TYR A 420 -43.14 27.32 -2.33
N LEU A 421 -43.94 26.95 -3.33
CA LEU A 421 -43.88 25.65 -3.99
C LEU A 421 -42.70 25.64 -4.98
N ASP A 422 -41.92 24.59 -4.89
CA ASP A 422 -40.86 24.19 -5.82
C ASP A 422 -41.51 23.63 -7.09
N GLU A 423 -41.40 24.37 -8.19
CA GLU A 423 -41.94 24.05 -9.50
C GLU A 423 -40.80 23.51 -10.39
N SER A 424 -40.49 22.22 -10.28
CA SER A 424 -39.65 21.52 -11.25
C SER A 424 -39.95 20.03 -11.29
N SER A 425 -41.10 19.70 -11.88
CA SER A 425 -41.32 18.38 -12.46
C SER A 425 -42.52 18.44 -13.41
N LYS A 426 -42.26 18.58 -14.71
CA LYS A 426 -43.08 18.03 -15.81
C LYS A 426 -42.52 18.37 -17.19
N ASN A 427 -42.64 17.37 -18.07
CA ASN A 427 -42.62 17.39 -19.53
C ASN A 427 -41.27 17.15 -20.21
N ASN A 428 -41.11 15.92 -20.71
CA ASN A 428 -40.74 15.67 -22.11
C ASN A 428 -41.22 14.28 -22.52
N ASP A 429 -42.44 14.22 -23.06
CA ASP A 429 -42.90 13.24 -24.03
C ASP A 429 -43.75 14.04 -25.03
N ILE A 430 -43.33 14.07 -26.30
CA ILE A 430 -44.17 14.03 -27.51
C ILE A 430 -43.26 14.03 -28.73
N SER A 431 -43.66 13.15 -29.65
CA SER A 431 -43.03 12.73 -30.88
C SER A 431 -43.58 13.48 -32.10
N ASN A 432 -42.74 13.56 -33.14
CA ASN A 432 -43.04 13.48 -34.58
C ASN A 432 -43.35 14.71 -35.48
N ASN A 433 -42.53 14.77 -36.55
CA ASN A 433 -42.83 14.98 -37.99
C ASN A 433 -42.53 16.32 -38.71
N ASN A 434 -41.36 16.33 -39.41
CA ASN A 434 -41.13 16.58 -40.87
C ASN A 434 -41.45 17.96 -41.54
N PRO A 435 -40.96 18.27 -42.77
CA PRO A 435 -39.57 18.35 -43.26
C PRO A 435 -39.28 19.61 -44.16
N ALA A 436 -38.03 19.72 -44.66
CA ALA A 436 -37.55 20.50 -45.83
C ALA A 436 -37.52 22.05 -45.77
N ASN A 437 -36.35 22.68 -45.97
CA ASN A 437 -35.82 23.10 -47.28
C ASN A 437 -34.52 23.96 -47.13
N ASN A 438 -33.55 23.70 -48.02
CA ASN A 438 -32.42 24.49 -48.56
C ASN A 438 -32.30 26.00 -48.15
N GLN A 439 -31.14 26.67 -48.03
CA GLN A 439 -30.06 26.83 -49.03
C GLN A 439 -28.96 27.79 -48.48
N ASN A 440 -27.71 27.64 -48.99
CA ASN A 440 -26.63 28.64 -49.13
C ASN A 440 -25.95 29.22 -47.87
N LEU A 441 -24.68 29.64 -47.87
CA LEU A 441 -23.44 29.47 -48.66
C LEU A 441 -22.45 30.40 -47.90
N ASP A 442 -21.24 29.95 -47.54
CA ASP A 442 -19.99 30.69 -47.85
C ASP A 442 -18.77 30.07 -47.19
N LEU A 443 -17.75 29.92 -48.04
CA LEU A 443 -16.35 29.70 -47.73
C LEU A 443 -15.75 30.95 -47.06
N ILE A 444 -14.70 30.77 -46.25
CA ILE A 444 -13.34 31.35 -46.45
C ILE A 444 -12.43 30.99 -45.25
N GLN A 445 -11.24 30.50 -45.63
CA GLN A 445 -9.88 30.55 -45.07
C GLN A 445 -9.57 30.42 -43.57
N GLU A 446 -8.57 29.55 -43.38
CA GLU A 446 -7.40 29.68 -42.51
C GLU A 446 -7.06 31.11 -42.05
N ASP A 447 -6.81 31.27 -40.75
CA ASP A 447 -5.47 31.67 -40.32
C ASP A 447 -5.28 31.42 -38.81
N SER A 448 -4.27 30.60 -38.54
CA SER A 448 -3.69 30.35 -37.24
C SER A 448 -2.77 31.50 -36.85
N SER A 449 -3.14 32.30 -35.84
CA SER A 449 -2.21 33.10 -35.03
C SER A 449 -2.92 33.67 -33.81
N SER A 450 -2.55 33.22 -32.61
CA SER A 450 -2.68 34.00 -31.37
C SER A 450 -1.73 33.46 -30.31
N THR A 451 -0.50 33.95 -30.45
CA THR A 451 0.54 34.10 -29.45
C THR A 451 -0.02 34.56 -28.10
N MET A 452 0.10 33.73 -27.06
CA MET A 452 -0.12 34.16 -25.67
C MET A 452 1.24 34.26 -24.98
N THR A 453 1.75 35.48 -24.96
CA THR A 453 2.97 35.93 -24.29
C THR A 453 2.74 35.90 -22.78
N PHE A 454 3.38 34.98 -22.05
CA PHE A 454 3.55 35.09 -20.60
C PHE A 454 4.96 35.60 -20.30
N ALA A 455 5.01 36.84 -19.82
CA ALA A 455 6.21 37.50 -19.34
C ALA A 455 6.71 36.81 -18.07
N THR A 456 7.86 36.15 -18.15
CA THR A 456 8.68 35.77 -16.98
C THR A 456 9.69 36.88 -16.72
N GLY A 457 9.43 37.66 -15.68
CA GLY A 457 10.35 38.67 -15.18
C GLY A 457 11.43 38.07 -14.28
N SER A 458 12.61 38.68 -14.39
CA SER A 458 13.71 38.73 -13.44
C SER A 458 14.68 37.54 -13.37
N VAL A 459 15.68 37.64 -14.24
CA VAL A 459 17.03 37.11 -14.11
C VAL A 459 17.65 37.56 -12.78
N ILE A 460 18.05 36.62 -11.92
CA ILE A 460 19.06 36.87 -10.87
C ILE A 460 20.36 36.26 -11.39
N ASP A 461 21.24 37.16 -11.84
CA ASP A 461 22.61 36.88 -12.24
C ASP A 461 23.46 36.71 -10.97
N VAL A 462 23.84 35.48 -10.66
CA VAL A 462 24.86 35.19 -9.64
C VAL A 462 26.15 34.85 -10.37
N ARG A 463 26.88 35.89 -10.77
CA ARG A 463 28.33 35.83 -10.91
C ARG A 463 28.92 35.45 -9.56
N ASN A 464 29.59 34.30 -9.50
CA ASN A 464 30.67 34.12 -8.52
C ASN A 464 31.91 33.59 -9.22
N SER A 465 32.88 34.49 -9.27
CA SER A 465 34.24 34.31 -9.73
C SER A 465 35.02 33.50 -8.70
N TYR A 466 35.78 32.49 -9.14
CA TYR A 466 36.96 32.03 -8.40
C TYR A 466 38.19 32.05 -9.31
N PRO A 467 39.34 32.50 -8.78
CA PRO A 467 40.50 32.84 -9.58
C PRO A 467 41.34 31.61 -9.95
N VAL A 468 41.80 31.62 -11.20
CA VAL A 468 42.90 30.80 -11.70
C VAL A 468 44.20 31.27 -11.05
N THR A 469 44.82 30.43 -10.22
CA THR A 469 46.21 30.60 -9.81
C THR A 469 47.11 29.73 -10.68
N THR A 470 47.73 30.38 -11.67
CA THR A 470 48.94 29.88 -12.35
C THR A 470 50.15 30.10 -11.45
N SER A 471 50.88 29.04 -11.10
CA SER A 471 52.26 29.16 -10.64
C SER A 471 53.16 28.21 -11.42
N SER A 472 53.86 28.80 -12.37
CA SER A 472 55.05 28.30 -13.03
C SER A 472 56.22 28.32 -12.04
N THR A 473 56.86 27.18 -11.81
CA THR A 473 58.26 27.15 -11.38
C THR A 473 58.99 25.97 -12.00
N ARG A 474 59.79 26.32 -13.00
CA ARG A 474 60.90 25.57 -13.59
C ARG A 474 62.03 25.47 -12.57
N ALA A 475 62.64 24.30 -12.37
CA ALA A 475 64.10 24.12 -12.30
C ALA A 475 64.54 22.66 -12.03
N SER A 476 65.47 22.20 -12.88
CA SER A 476 66.65 21.36 -12.57
C SER A 476 66.51 19.89 -12.13
N MET A 477 66.78 19.01 -13.11
CA MET A 477 67.73 17.87 -13.02
C MET A 477 69.12 18.32 -12.46
N PRO A 478 69.97 17.45 -11.87
CA PRO A 478 70.52 16.28 -12.59
C PRO A 478 70.88 15.01 -11.76
N ASP A 479 71.13 13.96 -12.55
CA ASP A 479 72.15 12.90 -12.45
C ASP A 479 72.22 11.89 -11.27
N ALA A 480 71.94 10.64 -11.67
CA ALA A 480 72.87 9.52 -11.73
C ALA A 480 73.12 8.60 -10.51
N MET A 481 73.29 7.33 -10.90
CA MET A 481 74.17 6.29 -10.35
C MET A 481 73.61 5.19 -9.43
N THR A 482 73.54 4.00 -10.06
CA THR A 482 74.26 2.75 -9.66
C THR A 482 73.53 1.73 -8.77
N THR A 483 73.14 0.63 -9.44
CA THR A 483 73.49 -0.79 -9.21
C THR A 483 73.73 -1.28 -7.78
N THR A 484 72.98 -2.31 -7.36
CA THR A 484 73.54 -3.60 -6.88
C THR A 484 72.46 -4.68 -6.83
N ALA A 485 72.81 -5.86 -7.35
CA ALA A 485 72.12 -7.13 -7.17
C ALA A 485 72.58 -7.80 -5.86
N SER A 486 71.72 -8.59 -5.21
CA SER A 486 72.16 -9.81 -4.52
C SER A 486 71.01 -10.80 -4.30
N THR A 487 71.27 -12.00 -4.80
CA THR A 487 70.66 -13.32 -4.59
C THR A 487 70.72 -13.79 -3.13
N ILE A 488 69.82 -14.72 -2.73
CA ILE A 488 69.91 -15.89 -1.80
C ILE A 488 68.44 -16.34 -1.60
N ALA A 489 67.90 -17.50 -2.03
CA ALA A 489 68.24 -18.92 -1.90
C ALA A 489 67.85 -19.57 -0.55
N GLU A 490 66.88 -20.50 -0.66
CA GLU A 490 66.68 -21.78 0.06
C GLU A 490 66.04 -21.90 1.46
N GLU A 491 65.51 -23.12 1.66
CA GLU A 491 64.89 -23.79 2.83
C GLU A 491 63.37 -23.53 3.00
N GLY A 492 62.44 -24.49 2.86
CA GLY A 492 62.50 -25.95 2.92
C GLY A 492 62.26 -26.44 4.35
N GLU A 493 61.02 -26.82 4.70
CA GLU A 493 60.77 -27.73 5.83
C GLU A 493 59.37 -28.36 5.76
N ASP A 494 59.40 -29.69 5.73
CA ASP A 494 58.31 -30.63 5.89
C ASP A 494 57.85 -30.70 7.36
N GLY A 495 56.63 -31.19 7.60
CA GLY A 495 56.14 -31.44 8.96
C GLY A 495 54.77 -32.12 8.98
N GLU A 496 54.78 -33.42 8.73
CA GLU A 496 53.71 -34.38 9.05
C GLU A 496 53.56 -34.62 10.58
N GLU A 497 52.50 -35.35 10.91
CA GLU A 497 52.13 -35.98 12.20
C GLU A 497 51.38 -35.06 13.18
N GLY A 498 50.23 -35.44 13.74
CA GLY A 498 49.52 -36.71 13.77
C GLY A 498 48.46 -36.66 14.88
N GLU A 499 47.68 -37.73 14.97
CA GLU A 499 46.76 -38.12 16.06
C GLU A 499 45.40 -37.41 16.11
N ASP A 500 44.26 -38.05 16.40
CA ASP A 500 43.73 -39.43 16.39
C ASP A 500 42.27 -39.30 16.89
N GLU A 501 41.53 -40.42 16.96
CA GLU A 501 40.16 -40.63 17.47
C GLU A 501 39.04 -40.70 16.40
N ASP A 502 38.90 -41.89 15.78
CA ASP A 502 37.94 -42.95 16.18
C ASP A 502 36.62 -42.49 16.84
N ASP A 503 35.46 -43.10 16.70
CA ASP A 503 34.93 -44.23 15.94
C ASP A 503 33.39 -44.13 16.10
N GLU A 504 32.67 -44.69 15.13
CA GLU A 504 31.49 -45.56 15.32
C GLU A 504 30.35 -45.33 14.31
N MET A 505 30.22 -46.37 13.49
CA MET A 505 29.10 -46.71 12.62
C MET A 505 27.83 -47.07 13.40
N GLY A 506 26.69 -46.83 12.76
CA GLY A 506 25.42 -47.47 13.09
C GLY A 506 24.49 -47.49 11.89
N GLN A 507 24.72 -48.41 10.95
CA GLN A 507 23.69 -48.92 10.06
C GLN A 507 22.85 -49.94 10.85
N ASP A 508 21.52 -49.82 10.78
CA ASP A 508 20.67 -51.00 10.83
C ASP A 508 19.30 -50.76 10.17
N GLN A 509 18.73 -51.88 9.74
CA GLN A 509 17.81 -52.09 8.62
C GLN A 509 16.34 -52.26 9.11
N PRO A 510 15.38 -52.77 8.29
CA PRO A 510 13.99 -52.30 8.23
C PRO A 510 12.99 -53.18 9.01
N ALA A 511 11.75 -52.70 9.16
CA ALA A 511 10.60 -53.56 9.42
C ALA A 511 9.31 -52.98 8.82
N SER A 512 8.74 -53.79 7.92
CA SER A 512 7.33 -53.94 7.53
C SER A 512 6.32 -53.72 8.65
N LEU A 513 5.08 -53.33 8.30
CA LEU A 513 3.84 -54.02 8.71
C LEU A 513 2.60 -53.30 8.11
N ASP A 514 1.99 -54.04 7.17
CA ASP A 514 0.58 -54.32 6.96
C ASP A 514 -0.46 -53.24 6.57
N ASP A 515 -1.04 -53.58 5.41
CA ASP A 515 -2.31 -53.20 4.82
C ASP A 515 -3.54 -53.57 5.69
N ASP A 516 -4.69 -53.09 5.22
CA ASP A 516 -6.05 -53.57 5.48
C ASP A 516 -6.77 -53.09 6.75
N ASP A 517 -7.51 -51.98 6.64
CA ASP A 517 -8.94 -51.99 7.04
C ASP A 517 -9.71 -50.77 6.44
N TYR A 518 -10.41 -51.00 5.32
CA TYR A 518 -11.46 -50.09 4.82
C TYR A 518 -12.73 -50.91 4.58
N GLY A 519 -13.41 -51.27 5.67
CA GLY A 519 -14.75 -51.86 5.69
C GLY A 519 -15.86 -50.83 5.92
N ASN A 520 -16.74 -50.71 4.92
CA ASN A 520 -18.05 -50.03 4.89
C ASN A 520 -18.92 -50.12 6.15
N VAL A 521 -19.76 -49.09 6.39
CA VAL A 521 -21.23 -49.12 6.70
C VAL A 521 -21.68 -47.64 6.78
N ILE A 522 -22.33 -47.07 5.75
CA ILE A 522 -23.79 -47.04 5.44
C ILE A 522 -24.58 -45.88 6.09
N LYS A 523 -25.13 -45.04 5.19
CA LYS A 523 -26.45 -44.36 5.14
C LYS A 523 -26.87 -43.41 6.28
N ASP A 524 -27.08 -42.13 5.96
CA ASP A 524 -28.38 -41.58 5.51
C ASP A 524 -28.38 -40.04 5.40
N ALA A 525 -29.37 -39.53 4.66
CA ALA A 525 -29.94 -38.18 4.64
C ALA A 525 -29.57 -37.22 3.46
N ASN A 526 -30.32 -37.42 2.37
CA ASN A 526 -31.01 -36.41 1.56
C ASN A 526 -30.65 -34.92 1.79
N HIS A 527 -30.02 -34.30 0.79
CA HIS A 527 -29.93 -32.83 0.67
C HIS A 527 -30.48 -32.41 -0.72
N PRO A 528 -31.44 -31.48 -0.80
CA PRO A 528 -32.06 -31.08 -2.05
C PRO A 528 -31.35 -29.87 -2.67
N ASP A 529 -30.19 -30.07 -3.31
CA ASP A 529 -29.52 -28.97 -4.05
C ASP A 529 -28.88 -29.40 -5.39
N ASP A 530 -29.01 -30.67 -5.80
CA ASP A 530 -28.32 -31.20 -7.00
C ASP A 530 -29.03 -30.96 -8.35
N ASN A 531 -30.23 -30.34 -8.36
CA ASN A 531 -30.97 -30.11 -9.62
C ASN A 531 -30.45 -28.94 -10.46
N ILE A 532 -29.70 -27.99 -9.87
CA ILE A 532 -29.22 -26.81 -10.62
C ILE A 532 -28.00 -27.13 -11.48
N THR A 533 -27.25 -28.19 -11.13
CA THR A 533 -26.04 -28.58 -11.87
C THR A 533 -26.35 -29.45 -13.09
N LYS A 534 -27.51 -30.10 -13.14
CA LYS A 534 -27.93 -30.91 -14.30
C LYS A 534 -28.46 -30.06 -15.46
N GLU A 535 -29.30 -29.05 -15.20
CA GLU A 535 -29.79 -28.15 -16.26
C GLU A 535 -28.63 -27.43 -16.97
N ARG A 536 -27.60 -27.02 -16.23
CA ARG A 536 -26.45 -26.31 -16.81
C ARG A 536 -25.55 -27.20 -17.69
N LEU A 537 -25.49 -28.50 -17.41
CA LEU A 537 -24.72 -29.47 -18.20
C LEU A 537 -25.49 -29.91 -19.46
N GLU A 538 -26.82 -29.89 -19.42
CA GLU A 538 -27.67 -30.16 -20.60
C GLU A 538 -27.65 -28.97 -21.59
N ASP A 539 -27.64 -27.73 -21.08
CA ASP A 539 -27.51 -26.52 -21.92
C ASP A 539 -26.14 -26.44 -22.64
N GLU A 540 -25.04 -26.86 -22.00
CA GLU A 540 -23.71 -26.88 -22.61
C GLU A 540 -23.56 -27.98 -23.67
N GLN A 541 -24.24 -29.12 -23.51
CA GLN A 541 -24.27 -30.17 -24.54
C GLN A 541 -25.13 -29.76 -25.75
N GLN A 542 -26.22 -29.02 -25.52
CA GLN A 542 -27.10 -28.57 -26.60
C GLN A 542 -26.46 -27.47 -27.45
N GLN A 543 -25.65 -26.57 -26.86
CA GLN A 543 -24.87 -25.57 -27.61
C GLN A 543 -23.72 -26.18 -28.43
N GLN A 544 -23.09 -27.27 -27.97
CA GLN A 544 -22.06 -27.95 -28.76
C GLN A 544 -22.65 -28.66 -29.98
N GLN A 545 -23.88 -29.17 -29.87
CA GLN A 545 -24.57 -29.88 -30.95
C GLN A 545 -25.15 -28.94 -32.02
N GLU A 546 -25.45 -27.68 -31.67
CA GLU A 546 -25.84 -26.65 -32.66
C GLU A 546 -24.64 -26.08 -33.43
N SER A 547 -23.44 -26.06 -32.85
CA SER A 547 -22.23 -25.56 -33.54
C SER A 547 -21.70 -26.51 -34.63
N SER A 548 -22.07 -27.81 -34.61
CA SER A 548 -21.59 -28.80 -35.56
C SER A 548 -22.45 -28.92 -36.84
N ASN A 549 -23.56 -28.17 -36.94
CA ASN A 549 -24.54 -28.30 -38.03
C ASN A 549 -24.76 -27.03 -38.86
N ALA A 550 -23.85 -26.05 -38.78
CA ALA A 550 -23.89 -24.89 -39.68
C ALA A 550 -23.16 -25.21 -41.01
N PRO A 551 -23.78 -24.93 -42.18
CA PRO A 551 -23.29 -25.33 -43.51
C PRO A 551 -22.02 -24.59 -43.99
#